data_AF-A0A914BV98-F1
#
_entry.id   AF-A0A914BV98-F1
#
_cell.length_a   1.000
_cell.length_b   1.000
_cell.length_c   1.000
_cell.angle_alpha   90.00
_cell.angle_beta   90.00
_cell.angle_gamma   90.00
#
_symmetry.space_group_name_H-M   'P 1'
#
loop_
_entity.id
_entity.type
_entity.pdbx_description
1 polymer ?
#
loop_
_entity_poly.entity_id
_entity_poly.type
_entity_poly.pdbx_seq_one_letter_code
_entity_poly.pdbx_strand_id
1 'polypeptide(L)'
;MVKRFKDGDTSLKDEEGRGRRSDFDDQALLDAVEEDESLTTRIFAEMFDVDQSTIVRRLKKLGKVWKLAGWVPHELSEDNKAVRVAAFTELSFRNEQTPFLKFLVTGDESWLLFKNLKRIASKNRDFFERGIDMLPEKWEAVIEVDEEYAPE
;
A
#
# COMPACT_ATOMS: atom_id res chain seq x y z
N MET A 1 -36.83 -26.93 17.63
CA MET A 1 -36.11 -27.25 18.89
C MET A 1 -36.13 -28.75 19.22
N VAL A 2 -37.29 -29.36 19.49
CA VAL A 2 -37.39 -30.78 19.92
C VAL A 2 -36.88 -31.79 18.87
N LYS A 3 -36.96 -31.48 17.57
CA LYS A 3 -36.47 -32.36 16.49
C LYS A 3 -34.94 -32.39 16.40
N ARG A 4 -34.29 -31.21 16.38
CA ARG A 4 -32.81 -31.08 16.39
C ARG A 4 -32.17 -31.77 17.62
N PHE A 5 -32.78 -31.61 18.78
CA PHE A 5 -32.29 -32.23 20.03
C PHE A 5 -32.42 -33.76 20.01
N LYS A 6 -33.44 -34.31 19.33
CA LYS A 6 -33.60 -35.76 19.12
C LYS A 6 -32.59 -36.33 18.11
N ASP A 7 -32.11 -35.50 17.19
CA ASP A 7 -31.11 -35.87 16.18
C ASP A 7 -29.66 -35.75 16.70
N GLY A 8 -29.47 -35.44 18.00
CA GLY A 8 -28.16 -35.37 18.66
C GLY A 8 -27.44 -34.03 18.52
N ASP A 9 -28.08 -33.03 17.92
CA ASP A 9 -27.54 -31.68 17.83
C ASP A 9 -27.74 -30.92 19.15
N THR A 10 -26.65 -30.79 19.91
CA THR A 10 -26.59 -30.03 21.17
C THR A 10 -26.09 -28.59 20.97
N SER A 11 -25.93 -28.15 19.72
CA SER A 11 -25.51 -26.79 19.41
C SER A 11 -26.59 -25.79 19.84
N LEU A 12 -26.17 -24.80 20.63
CA LEU A 12 -26.99 -23.63 20.98
C LEU A 12 -26.82 -22.49 19.96
N LYS A 13 -26.03 -22.69 18.90
CA LYS A 13 -25.85 -21.67 17.86
C LYS A 13 -27.09 -21.65 16.97
N ASP A 14 -27.64 -20.46 16.77
CA ASP A 14 -28.63 -20.26 15.71
C ASP A 14 -27.99 -20.63 14.37
N GLU A 15 -28.75 -21.39 13.56
CA GLU A 15 -28.40 -21.55 12.15
C GLU A 15 -28.38 -20.17 11.50
N GLU A 16 -27.54 -19.98 10.48
CA GLU A 16 -27.51 -18.72 9.74
C GLU A 16 -28.93 -18.37 9.29
N GLY A 17 -29.50 -17.36 9.96
CA GLY A 17 -30.82 -16.87 9.63
C GLY A 17 -30.81 -16.41 8.18
N ARG A 18 -31.96 -16.58 7.50
CA ARG A 18 -32.20 -15.95 6.21
C ARG A 18 -32.30 -14.44 6.44
N GLY A 19 -31.16 -13.77 6.60
CA GLY A 19 -31.10 -12.32 6.80
C GLY A 19 -31.83 -11.58 5.68
N ARG A 20 -32.12 -10.30 5.90
CA ARG A 20 -32.68 -9.45 4.84
C ARG A 20 -31.72 -9.45 3.65
N ARG A 21 -32.20 -9.90 2.50
CA ARG A 21 -31.43 -9.79 1.25
C ARG A 21 -31.15 -8.31 0.99
N SER A 22 -29.89 -8.01 0.77
CA SER A 22 -29.45 -6.70 0.35
C SER A 22 -29.53 -6.67 -1.17
N ASP A 23 -30.31 -5.75 -1.73
CA ASP A 23 -30.36 -5.53 -3.18
C ASP A 23 -29.20 -4.66 -3.69
N PHE A 24 -28.31 -4.22 -2.80
CA PHE A 24 -27.11 -3.46 -3.18
C PHE A 24 -26.08 -4.35 -3.86
N ASP A 25 -25.61 -3.91 -5.02
CA ASP A 25 -24.57 -4.57 -5.81
C ASP A 25 -23.18 -4.17 -5.31
N ASP A 26 -22.58 -5.05 -4.50
CA ASP A 26 -21.22 -4.86 -3.98
C ASP A 26 -20.16 -4.91 -5.11
N GLN A 27 -20.43 -5.57 -6.25
CA GLN A 27 -19.50 -5.67 -7.39
C GLN A 27 -19.46 -4.37 -8.18
N ALA A 28 -20.62 -3.79 -8.48
CA ALA A 28 -20.67 -2.49 -9.15
C ALA A 28 -19.93 -1.39 -8.36
N LEU A 29 -20.01 -1.42 -7.02
CA LEU A 29 -19.24 -0.51 -6.17
C LEU A 29 -17.73 -0.77 -6.27
N LEU A 30 -17.31 -2.03 -6.35
CA LEU A 30 -15.90 -2.38 -6.51
C LEU A 30 -15.35 -1.87 -7.84
N ASP A 31 -16.08 -2.11 -8.93
CA ASP A 31 -15.70 -1.67 -10.28
C ASP A 31 -15.57 -0.14 -10.34
N ALA A 32 -16.50 0.59 -9.71
CA ALA A 32 -16.46 2.06 -9.65
C ALA A 32 -15.27 2.59 -8.83
N VAL A 33 -14.84 1.87 -7.79
CA VAL A 33 -13.65 2.23 -7.01
C VAL A 33 -12.37 1.97 -7.81
N GLU A 34 -12.31 0.89 -8.59
CA GLU A 34 -11.16 0.56 -9.43
C GLU A 34 -11.03 1.49 -10.64
N GLU A 35 -12.14 2.04 -11.14
CA GLU A 35 -12.13 3.06 -12.19
C GLU A 35 -11.54 4.40 -11.70
N ASP A 36 -11.95 4.85 -10.50
CA ASP A 36 -11.40 6.07 -9.89
C ASP A 36 -11.32 5.97 -8.36
N GLU A 37 -10.14 5.61 -7.88
CA GLU A 37 -9.82 5.46 -6.46
C GLU A 37 -9.81 6.80 -5.69
N SER A 38 -9.83 7.93 -6.39
CA SER A 38 -9.75 9.26 -5.78
C SER A 38 -11.10 9.80 -5.30
N LEU A 39 -12.20 9.17 -5.72
CA LEU A 39 -13.55 9.64 -5.40
C LEU A 39 -13.88 9.47 -3.91
N THR A 40 -14.63 10.43 -3.38
CA THR A 40 -15.07 10.38 -1.99
C THR A 40 -16.27 9.45 -1.82
N THR A 41 -16.42 8.89 -0.61
CA THR A 41 -17.60 8.07 -0.23
C THR A 41 -18.93 8.79 -0.45
N ARG A 42 -18.95 10.13 -0.47
CA ARG A 42 -20.14 10.93 -0.76
C ARG A 42 -20.48 10.92 -2.26
N ILE A 43 -19.48 11.00 -3.13
CA ILE A 43 -19.70 10.91 -4.58
C ILE A 43 -20.23 9.52 -4.94
N PHE A 44 -19.64 8.47 -4.36
CA PHE A 44 -20.20 7.12 -4.51
C PHE A 44 -21.64 7.02 -3.98
N ALA A 45 -21.97 7.67 -2.87
CA ALA A 45 -23.34 7.66 -2.33
C ALA A 45 -24.34 8.27 -3.33
N GLU A 46 -23.97 9.37 -3.98
CA GLU A 46 -24.76 10.02 -5.03
C GLU A 46 -24.86 9.15 -6.30
N MET A 47 -23.76 8.50 -6.72
CA MET A 47 -23.74 7.61 -7.90
C MET A 47 -24.64 6.38 -7.73
N PHE A 48 -24.68 5.80 -6.52
CA PHE A 48 -25.44 4.60 -6.22
C PHE A 48 -26.84 4.88 -5.63
N ASP A 49 -27.22 6.16 -5.52
CA ASP A 49 -28.48 6.62 -4.90
C ASP A 49 -28.74 5.99 -3.52
N VAL A 50 -27.71 6.00 -2.67
CA VAL A 50 -27.77 5.47 -1.31
C VAL A 50 -27.22 6.46 -0.29
N ASP A 51 -27.54 6.24 0.97
CA ASP A 51 -26.91 6.99 2.05
C ASP A 51 -25.40 6.67 2.14
N GLN A 52 -24.59 7.70 2.44
CA GLN A 52 -23.13 7.59 2.55
C GLN A 52 -22.68 6.51 3.56
N SER A 53 -23.43 6.30 4.65
CA SER A 53 -23.11 5.25 5.63
C SER A 53 -23.21 3.83 5.02
N THR A 54 -24.06 3.65 4.01
CA THR A 54 -24.16 2.37 3.29
C THR A 54 -22.88 2.12 2.51
N ILE A 55 -22.39 3.10 1.75
CA ILE A 55 -21.12 3.00 1.02
C ILE A 55 -19.97 2.69 1.97
N VAL A 56 -19.82 3.44 3.06
CA VAL A 56 -18.74 3.22 4.05
C VAL A 56 -18.76 1.79 4.58
N ARG A 57 -19.95 1.27 4.93
CA ARG A 57 -20.10 -0.10 5.41
C ARG A 57 -19.77 -1.13 4.33
N ARG A 58 -20.14 -0.89 3.07
CA ARG A 58 -19.82 -1.80 1.95
C ARG A 58 -18.34 -1.84 1.64
N LEU A 59 -17.69 -0.68 1.54
CA LEU A 59 -16.23 -0.60 1.32
C LEU A 59 -15.48 -1.34 2.43
N LYS A 60 -15.89 -1.16 3.70
CA LYS A 60 -15.32 -1.91 4.82
C LYS A 60 -15.53 -3.43 4.71
N LYS A 61 -16.71 -3.86 4.26
CA LYS A 61 -17.02 -5.29 4.01
C LYS A 61 -16.15 -5.85 2.87
N LEU A 62 -15.84 -5.05 1.86
CA LEU A 62 -14.94 -5.38 0.75
C LEU A 62 -13.45 -5.28 1.11
N GLY A 63 -13.11 -4.88 2.35
CA GLY A 63 -11.72 -4.72 2.79
C GLY A 63 -11.02 -3.48 2.22
N LYS A 64 -11.75 -2.55 1.61
CA LYS A 64 -11.20 -1.31 1.08
C LYS A 64 -11.00 -0.28 2.20
N VAL A 65 -9.85 0.37 2.17
CA VAL A 65 -9.46 1.44 3.11
C VAL A 65 -8.94 2.63 2.32
N TRP A 66 -9.19 3.83 2.83
CA TRP A 66 -8.64 5.03 2.22
C TRP A 66 -7.16 5.15 2.58
N LYS A 67 -6.30 5.31 1.56
CA LYS A 67 -4.88 5.64 1.71
C LYS A 67 -4.63 6.99 1.05
N LEU A 68 -3.69 7.75 1.62
CA LEU A 68 -3.23 8.99 1.00
C LEU A 68 -2.33 8.61 -0.18
N ALA A 69 -2.54 9.25 -1.34
CA ALA A 69 -1.66 9.05 -2.49
C ALA A 69 -0.21 9.46 -2.15
N GLY A 70 0.75 8.67 -2.60
CA GLY A 70 2.17 8.98 -2.50
C GLY A 70 2.53 10.24 -3.32
N TRP A 71 3.49 11.02 -2.84
CA TRP A 71 3.99 12.17 -3.59
C TRP A 71 4.97 11.72 -4.68
N VAL A 72 4.62 11.94 -5.95
CA VAL A 72 5.49 11.68 -7.09
C VAL A 72 6.22 12.97 -7.48
N PRO A 73 7.57 12.99 -7.51
CA PRO A 73 8.32 14.24 -7.69
C PRO A 73 8.08 14.99 -9.00
N HIS A 74 7.90 14.24 -10.09
CA HIS A 74 7.76 14.80 -11.43
C HIS A 74 6.77 14.01 -12.26
N GLU A 75 5.94 14.73 -13.01
CA GLU A 75 5.15 14.16 -14.09
C GLU A 75 6.08 13.85 -15.27
N LEU A 76 6.18 12.56 -15.62
CA LEU A 76 7.09 12.10 -16.67
C LEU A 76 6.37 12.06 -18.02
N SER A 77 7.03 12.56 -19.08
CA SER A 77 6.60 12.30 -20.46
C SER A 77 6.73 10.82 -20.81
N GLU A 78 6.01 10.38 -21.85
CA GLU A 78 6.11 9.00 -22.35
C GLU A 78 7.54 8.64 -22.77
N ASP A 79 8.28 9.57 -23.37
CA ASP A 79 9.70 9.37 -23.71
C ASP A 79 10.56 9.16 -22.46
N ASN A 80 10.36 9.96 -21.41
CA ASN A 80 11.08 9.81 -20.14
C ASN A 80 10.78 8.46 -19.48
N LYS A 81 9.52 7.99 -19.54
CA LYS A 81 9.13 6.67 -19.04
C LYS A 81 9.84 5.57 -19.85
N ALA A 82 9.83 5.65 -21.17
CA ALA A 82 10.48 4.67 -22.04
C ALA A 82 11.99 4.58 -21.77
N VAL A 83 12.68 5.72 -21.64
CA VAL A 83 14.11 5.76 -21.31
C VAL A 83 14.39 5.11 -19.96
N ARG A 84 13.58 5.40 -18.93
CA ARG A 84 13.74 4.80 -17.59
C ARG A 84 13.53 3.29 -17.60
N VAL A 85 12.50 2.80 -18.30
CA VAL A 85 12.23 1.35 -18.41
C VAL A 85 13.36 0.64 -19.16
N ALA A 86 13.86 1.23 -20.25
CA ALA A 86 14.98 0.66 -21.00
C ALA A 86 16.24 0.57 -20.15
N ALA A 87 16.61 1.66 -19.46
CA ALA A 87 17.78 1.69 -18.57
C ALA A 87 17.65 0.68 -17.43
N PHE A 88 16.49 0.58 -16.79
CA PHE A 88 16.24 -0.40 -15.73
C PHE A 88 16.37 -1.84 -16.24
N THR A 89 15.74 -2.15 -17.37
CA THR A 89 15.76 -3.51 -17.96
C THR A 89 17.20 -3.95 -18.27
N GLU A 90 18.00 -3.06 -18.84
CA GLU A 90 19.41 -3.32 -19.13
C GLU A 90 20.22 -3.54 -17.84
N LEU A 91 20.07 -2.66 -16.85
CA LEU A 91 20.80 -2.75 -15.59
C LEU A 91 20.41 -3.99 -14.78
N SER A 92 19.13 -4.35 -14.77
CA SER A 92 18.63 -5.57 -14.11
C SER A 92 19.23 -6.80 -14.76
N PHE A 93 19.17 -6.90 -16.10
CA PHE A 93 19.76 -8.01 -16.83
C PHE A 93 21.26 -8.14 -16.56
N ARG A 94 22.01 -7.03 -16.59
CA ARG A 94 23.44 -7.02 -16.26
C ARG A 94 23.70 -7.50 -14.83
N ASN A 95 22.87 -7.09 -13.87
CA ASN A 95 23.02 -7.49 -12.48
C ASN A 95 22.75 -8.98 -12.26
N GLU A 96 21.80 -9.57 -12.98
CA GLU A 96 21.55 -11.01 -12.96
C GLU A 96 22.73 -11.81 -13.52
N GLN A 97 23.31 -11.35 -14.64
CA GLN A 97 24.44 -12.03 -15.27
C GLN A 97 25.74 -11.87 -14.48
N THR A 98 25.96 -10.69 -13.90
CA THR A 98 27.16 -10.40 -13.12
C THR A 98 26.80 -9.42 -12.01
N PRO A 99 26.49 -9.92 -10.80
CA PRO A 99 26.09 -9.08 -9.68
C PRO A 99 27.12 -8.01 -9.36
N PHE A 100 26.76 -6.75 -9.62
CA PHE A 100 27.67 -5.62 -9.52
C PHE A 100 27.28 -4.62 -8.43
N LEU A 101 26.09 -4.77 -7.83
CA LEU A 101 25.60 -3.86 -6.77
C LEU A 101 26.56 -3.74 -5.58
N LYS A 102 27.25 -4.82 -5.21
CA LYS A 102 28.28 -4.81 -4.15
C LYS A 102 29.50 -3.93 -4.45
N PHE A 103 29.67 -3.51 -5.70
CA PHE A 103 30.76 -2.64 -6.16
C PHE A 103 30.24 -1.25 -6.59
N LEU A 104 28.94 -1.00 -6.47
CA LEU A 104 28.36 0.27 -6.85
C LEU A 104 28.73 1.34 -5.82
N VAL A 105 29.34 2.42 -6.30
CA VAL A 105 29.61 3.62 -5.50
C VAL A 105 28.74 4.74 -6.05
N THR A 106 27.87 5.31 -5.22
CA THR A 106 26.98 6.42 -5.58
C THR A 106 27.22 7.63 -4.67
N GLY A 107 26.78 8.80 -5.12
CA GLY A 107 26.78 10.03 -4.32
C GLY A 107 25.75 11.00 -4.86
N ASP A 108 25.09 11.73 -3.97
CA ASP A 108 24.16 12.80 -4.29
C ASP A 108 24.28 13.92 -3.25
N GLU A 109 23.88 15.13 -3.61
CA GLU A 109 23.92 16.28 -2.73
C GLU A 109 22.55 16.50 -2.06
N SER A 110 22.54 16.53 -0.73
CA SER A 110 21.32 16.80 0.04
C SER A 110 21.48 18.06 0.87
N TRP A 111 20.43 18.89 0.88
CA TRP A 111 20.37 20.08 1.70
C TRP A 111 20.26 19.74 3.18
N LEU A 112 21.20 20.23 3.99
CA LEU A 112 21.15 20.12 5.44
C LEU A 112 20.55 21.39 6.07
N LEU A 113 19.34 21.25 6.61
CA LEU A 113 18.71 22.33 7.36
C LEU A 113 19.49 22.61 8.65
N PHE A 114 19.70 23.90 8.95
CA PHE A 114 20.50 24.34 10.11
C PHE A 114 20.07 23.73 11.45
N LYS A 115 18.76 23.53 11.66
CA LYS A 115 18.22 22.88 12.87
C LYS A 115 18.70 21.44 13.05
N ASN A 116 18.94 20.73 11.94
CA ASN A 116 19.39 19.34 11.95
C ASN A 116 20.91 19.21 12.11
N LEU A 117 21.66 20.30 11.95
CA LEU A 117 23.12 20.29 12.01
C LEU A 117 23.64 19.81 13.37
N LYS A 118 23.01 20.22 14.47
CA LYS A 118 23.36 19.75 15.82
C LYS A 118 23.10 18.25 16.01
N ARG A 119 22.00 17.74 15.44
CA ARG A 119 21.65 16.31 15.50
C ARG A 119 22.64 15.47 14.70
N ILE A 120 23.08 15.94 13.54
CA ILE A 120 24.02 15.22 12.68
C ILE A 120 25.44 15.29 13.24
N ALA A 121 25.87 16.48 13.69
CA ALA A 121 27.20 16.68 14.27
C ALA A 121 27.43 15.91 15.59
N SER A 122 26.35 15.51 16.28
CA SER A 122 26.43 14.67 17.48
C SER A 122 26.49 13.16 17.18
N LYS A 123 26.36 12.75 15.91
CA LYS A 123 26.48 11.34 15.52
C LYS A 123 27.95 10.94 15.37
N ASN A 124 28.28 9.73 15.83
CA ASN A 124 29.59 9.15 15.64
C ASN A 124 29.70 8.49 14.25
N ARG A 125 30.91 8.11 13.87
CA ARG A 125 31.19 7.43 12.60
C ARG A 125 30.35 6.15 12.42
N ASP A 126 30.24 5.34 13.47
CA ASP A 126 29.48 4.08 13.46
C ASP A 126 27.97 4.27 13.19
N PHE A 127 27.42 5.46 13.47
CA PHE A 127 26.03 5.77 13.09
C PHE A 127 25.88 5.85 11.57
N PHE A 128 26.84 6.46 10.89
CA PHE A 128 26.80 6.60 9.43
C PHE A 128 27.15 5.28 8.74
N GLU A 129 28.16 4.55 9.24
CA GLU A 129 28.54 3.23 8.68
C GLU A 129 27.38 2.24 8.79
N ARG A 130 26.73 2.11 9.95
CA ARG A 130 25.50 1.30 10.07
C ARG A 130 24.39 1.77 9.15
N GLY A 131 24.26 3.09 8.94
CA GLY A 131 23.27 3.65 8.03
C GLY A 131 23.47 3.16 6.58
N ILE A 132 24.73 3.01 6.17
CA ILE A 132 25.15 2.55 4.83
C ILE A 132 25.07 1.02 4.73
N ASP A 133 25.61 0.30 5.73
CA ASP A 133 25.68 -1.16 5.71
C ASP A 133 24.30 -1.82 5.78
N MET A 134 23.35 -1.20 6.49
CA MET A 134 21.97 -1.68 6.61
C MET A 134 21.10 -1.25 5.42
N LEU A 135 21.64 -0.55 4.41
CA LEU A 135 20.85 -0.14 3.25
C LEU A 135 20.16 -1.32 2.57
N PRO A 136 20.84 -2.45 2.25
CA PRO A 136 20.19 -3.57 1.56
C PRO A 136 18.94 -4.09 2.29
N GLU A 137 19.04 -4.29 3.61
CA GLU A 137 17.93 -4.76 4.45
C GLU A 137 16.80 -3.72 4.55
N LYS A 138 17.15 -2.42 4.62
CA LYS A 138 16.17 -1.34 4.59
C LYS A 138 15.46 -1.23 3.25
N TRP A 139 16.15 -1.45 2.14
CA TRP A 139 15.56 -1.45 0.80
C TRP A 139 14.60 -2.63 0.62
N GLU A 140 14.96 -3.83 1.10
CA GLU A 140 14.06 -4.99 1.10
C GLU A 140 12.78 -4.74 1.92
N ALA A 141 12.92 -4.15 3.11
CA ALA A 141 11.76 -3.79 3.94
C ALA A 141 10.84 -2.75 3.29
N VAL A 142 11.39 -1.78 2.55
CA VAL A 142 10.58 -0.77 1.82
C VAL A 142 9.81 -1.38 0.64
N ILE A 143 10.38 -2.40 -0.01
CA ILE A 143 9.72 -3.10 -1.13
C ILE A 143 8.56 -3.97 -0.61
N GLU A 144 8.70 -4.59 0.57
CA GLU A 144 7.64 -5.40 1.17
C GLU A 144 6.51 -4.58 1.81
N VAL A 145 6.80 -3.36 2.26
CA VAL A 145 5.83 -2.45 2.86
C VAL A 145 5.41 -1.38 1.85
N ASP A 146 4.95 -1.76 0.66
CA ASP A 146 4.09 -0.96 -0.25
C ASP A 146 4.23 0.59 -0.13
N GLU A 147 5.48 1.10 -0.18
CA GLU A 147 5.90 2.50 0.02
C GLU A 147 5.61 3.20 1.38
N GLU A 148 5.17 2.51 2.43
CA GLU A 148 5.07 3.08 3.78
C GLU A 148 6.44 2.97 4.50
N TYR A 149 6.99 4.12 4.93
CA TYR A 149 8.23 4.13 5.71
C TYR A 149 8.08 3.24 6.95
N ALA A 150 8.93 2.21 7.04
CA ALA A 150 9.00 1.35 8.21
C ALA A 150 9.16 2.22 9.49
N PRO A 151 8.42 1.91 10.58
CA PRO A 151 8.54 2.68 11.81
C PRO A 151 9.95 2.55 12.39
N GLU A 152 10.48 3.68 12.88
CA GLU A 152 11.83 3.83 13.45
C GLU A 152 12.12 2.89 14.64
#